data_AF-A0ABD6EN07-F1
#
_entry.id   AF-A0ABD6EN07-F1
#
_cell.length_a   1.000
_cell.length_b   1.000
_cell.length_c   1.000
_cell.angle_alpha   90.00
_cell.angle_beta   90.00
_cell.angle_gamma   90.00
#
_symmetry.space_group_name_H-M   'P 1'
#
loop_
_entity.id
_entity.type
_entity.pdbx_description
1 polymer ?
#
loop_
_entity_poly.entity_id
_entity_poly.type
_entity_poly.pdbx_seq_one_letter_code
_entity_poly.pdbx_strand_id
1 'polypeptide(L)'
;MLQEDDISESLISKCLDSRLSRDPDMLIRTSGENRLSDFLLWQCSSCYIHFDSVLWPEFGYWNLCSAILAFQRNHRKIQQAKRIFTSESKMSERVFQFLSWVESERQSALELMVQ
;
A
#
# COMPACT_ATOMS: atom_id res chain seq x y z
N MET A 1 -16.53 1.31 21.42
CA MET A 1 -15.28 0.53 21.54
C MET A 1 -15.38 -0.66 20.58
N LEU A 2 -14.30 -0.98 19.87
CA LEU A 2 -14.25 -2.09 18.92
C LEU A 2 -14.52 -3.44 19.61
N GLN A 3 -15.03 -4.40 18.84
CA GLN A 3 -15.19 -5.79 19.22
C GLN A 3 -14.34 -6.69 18.30
N GLU A 4 -14.14 -7.96 18.66
CA GLU A 4 -13.31 -8.89 17.89
C GLU A 4 -13.83 -9.09 16.46
N ASP A 5 -15.15 -9.07 16.27
CA ASP A 5 -15.83 -9.20 14.98
C ASP A 5 -15.70 -7.95 14.09
N ASP A 6 -15.27 -6.81 14.65
CA ASP A 6 -15.01 -5.60 13.86
C ASP A 6 -13.63 -5.63 13.17
N ILE A 7 -12.73 -6.51 13.59
CA ILE A 7 -11.37 -6.59 13.05
C ILE A 7 -11.41 -7.24 11.66
N SER A 8 -10.96 -6.47 10.67
CA SER A 8 -10.96 -6.87 9.27
C SER A 8 -9.74 -6.31 8.53
N GLU A 9 -9.40 -6.88 7.38
CA GLU A 9 -8.36 -6.36 6.48
C GLU A 9 -8.62 -4.88 6.10
N SER A 10 -9.90 -4.51 5.92
CA SER A 10 -10.29 -3.12 5.63
C SER A 10 -9.99 -2.18 6.80
N LEU A 11 -10.25 -2.61 8.04
CA LEU A 11 -9.93 -1.83 9.23
C LEU A 11 -8.42 -1.67 9.39
N ILE A 12 -7.65 -2.76 9.28
CA ILE A 12 -6.19 -2.73 9.35
C ILE A 12 -5.63 -1.75 8.31
N SER A 13 -6.07 -1.85 7.05
CA SER A 13 -5.62 -0.97 5.96
C SER A 13 -5.88 0.52 6.26
N LYS A 14 -7.02 0.84 6.90
CA LYS A 14 -7.36 2.21 7.31
C LYS A 14 -6.56 2.70 8.51
N CYS A 15 -5.96 1.79 9.28
CA CYS A 15 -5.06 2.11 10.38
C CYS A 15 -3.60 2.26 9.94
N LEU A 16 -3.21 1.87 8.72
CA LEU A 16 -1.83 2.05 8.25
C LEU A 16 -1.51 3.52 7.96
N ASP A 17 -0.23 3.87 7.98
CA ASP A 17 0.22 5.23 7.63
C ASP A 17 -0.14 5.59 6.19
N SER A 18 -0.17 4.60 5.30
CA SER A 18 -0.54 4.75 3.90
C SER A 18 -2.05 4.87 3.63
N ARG A 19 -2.93 4.90 4.65
CA ARG A 19 -4.39 4.86 4.49
C ARG A 19 -4.99 5.90 3.53
N LEU A 20 -4.32 7.04 3.36
CA LEU A 20 -4.75 8.13 2.48
C LEU A 20 -4.30 7.93 1.02
N SER A 21 -3.51 6.88 0.77
CA SER A 21 -3.02 6.50 -0.55
C SER A 21 -3.68 5.20 -1.00
N ARG A 22 -3.78 5.02 -2.32
CA ARG A 22 -4.12 3.71 -2.89
C ARG A 22 -2.90 2.79 -2.81
N ASP A 23 -3.16 1.50 -2.70
CA ASP A 23 -2.09 0.50 -2.82
C ASP A 23 -1.36 0.62 -4.16
N PRO A 24 -0.03 0.42 -4.18
CA PRO A 24 0.76 0.57 -5.39
C PRO A 24 0.38 -0.50 -6.43
N ASP A 25 0.33 -0.08 -7.70
CA ASP A 25 0.20 -1.00 -8.83
C ASP A 25 1.51 -1.72 -9.16
N MET A 26 2.63 -1.00 -8.97
CA MET A 26 3.98 -1.50 -9.21
C MET A 26 4.96 -0.96 -8.16
N LEU A 27 5.86 -1.83 -7.70
CA LEU A 27 7.01 -1.49 -6.88
C LEU A 27 8.29 -1.76 -7.69
N ILE A 28 9.12 -0.72 -7.84
CA ILE A 28 10.42 -0.83 -8.49
C ILE A 28 11.50 -0.88 -7.41
N ARG A 29 12.38 -1.88 -7.50
CA ARG A 29 13.57 -1.97 -6.65
C ARG A 29 14.82 -2.04 -7.52
N THR A 30 15.70 -1.08 -7.29
CA THR A 30 17.00 -0.94 -7.95
C THR A 30 18.08 -1.76 -7.23
N SER A 31 19.34 -1.65 -7.66
CA SER A 31 20.55 -2.28 -7.09
C SER A 31 20.67 -3.80 -7.26
N GLY A 32 19.79 -4.44 -8.05
CA GLY A 32 19.88 -5.87 -8.38
C GLY A 32 19.41 -6.82 -7.28
N GLU A 33 18.81 -6.29 -6.23
CA GLU A 33 18.43 -7.05 -5.04
C GLU A 33 17.01 -7.60 -5.13
N ASN A 34 16.86 -8.93 -5.06
CA ASN A 34 15.55 -9.60 -5.16
C ASN A 34 14.87 -9.80 -3.79
N ARG A 35 14.67 -8.70 -3.05
CA ARG A 35 13.96 -8.71 -1.75
C ARG A 35 13.11 -7.45 -1.59
N LEU A 36 12.19 -7.41 -0.62
CA LEU A 36 11.41 -6.19 -0.32
C LEU A 36 12.02 -5.34 0.79
N SER A 37 12.83 -5.94 1.67
CA SER A 37 13.44 -5.23 2.82
C SER A 37 12.41 -4.50 3.70
N ASP A 38 11.32 -5.20 4.04
CA ASP A 38 10.27 -4.69 4.94
C ASP A 38 9.58 -3.40 4.46
N PHE A 39 9.54 -3.19 3.15
CA PHE A 39 8.93 -2.02 2.54
C PHE A 39 7.54 -2.35 1.97
N LEU A 40 6.51 -1.70 2.51
CA LEU A 40 5.11 -1.78 2.05
C LEU A 40 4.58 -3.20 1.85
N LEU A 41 4.90 -4.13 2.77
CA LEU A 41 4.55 -5.55 2.62
C LEU A 41 3.03 -5.79 2.47
N TRP A 42 2.23 -5.07 3.26
CA TRP A 42 0.77 -5.17 3.21
C TRP A 42 0.21 -4.65 1.88
N GLN A 43 0.63 -3.44 1.50
CA GLN A 43 0.16 -2.73 0.32
C GLN A 43 0.65 -3.40 -0.98
N CYS A 44 1.80 -4.06 -0.94
CA CYS A 44 2.38 -4.74 -2.11
C CYS A 44 1.87 -6.18 -2.33
N SER A 45 0.92 -6.67 -1.53
CA SER A 45 0.41 -8.06 -1.61
C SER A 45 -0.06 -8.48 -3.01
N SER A 46 -0.62 -7.54 -3.79
CA SER A 46 -1.08 -7.76 -5.17
C SER A 46 -0.40 -6.81 -6.19
N CYS A 47 0.76 -6.27 -5.81
CA CYS A 47 1.53 -5.31 -6.62
C CYS A 47 2.49 -6.04 -7.57
N TYR A 48 2.76 -5.46 -8.74
CA TYR A 48 3.81 -5.96 -9.62
C TYR A 48 5.18 -5.54 -9.13
N ILE A 49 6.09 -6.49 -8.90
CA ILE A 49 7.43 -6.18 -8.41
C ILE A 49 8.41 -6.22 -9.59
N HIS A 50 9.07 -5.09 -9.85
CA HIS A 50 10.10 -4.95 -10.87
C HIS A 50 11.47 -4.75 -10.22
N PHE A 51 12.38 -5.69 -10.44
CA PHE A 51 13.77 -5.57 -10.00
C PHE A 51 14.63 -5.08 -11.15
N ASP A 52 15.39 -4.00 -10.93
CA ASP A 52 16.36 -3.44 -11.85
C ASP A 52 17.75 -3.50 -11.22
N SER A 53 18.76 -3.87 -12.01
CA SER A 53 20.16 -3.95 -11.57
C SER A 53 20.84 -2.59 -11.46
N VAL A 54 20.29 -1.53 -12.10
CA VAL A 54 20.85 -0.18 -12.04
C VAL A 54 20.90 0.34 -10.60
N LEU A 55 21.91 1.12 -10.23
CA LEU A 55 21.95 1.78 -8.92
C LEU A 55 20.95 2.94 -8.88
N TRP A 56 20.39 3.25 -7.71
CA TRP A 56 19.38 4.33 -7.59
C TRP A 56 19.84 5.68 -8.16
N PRO A 57 21.07 6.18 -7.92
CA PRO A 57 21.52 7.45 -8.50
C PRO A 57 21.63 7.44 -10.03
N GLU A 58 21.70 6.26 -10.64
CA GLU A 58 21.82 6.06 -12.09
C GLU A 58 20.47 5.73 -12.75
N PHE A 59 19.42 5.49 -11.94
CA PHE A 59 18.09 5.15 -12.44
C PHE A 59 17.49 6.34 -13.19
N GLY A 60 17.19 6.14 -14.48
CA GLY A 60 16.73 7.20 -15.36
C GLY A 60 15.36 6.95 -16.00
N TYR A 61 14.99 7.85 -16.90
CA TYR A 61 13.74 7.78 -17.67
C TYR A 61 13.55 6.43 -18.38
N TRP A 62 14.59 5.91 -19.01
CA TRP A 62 14.51 4.65 -19.77
C TRP A 62 14.29 3.43 -18.87
N ASN A 63 14.85 3.42 -17.65
CA ASN A 63 14.57 2.38 -16.66
C ASN A 63 13.10 2.41 -16.24
N LEU A 64 12.57 3.60 -15.96
CA LEU A 64 11.15 3.77 -15.63
C LEU A 64 10.24 3.31 -16.77
N CYS A 65 10.55 3.68 -18.02
CA CYS A 65 9.80 3.21 -19.19
C CYS A 65 9.82 1.69 -19.32
N SER A 66 10.99 1.06 -19.12
CA SER A 66 11.13 -0.40 -19.13
C SER A 66 10.25 -1.06 -18.05
N ALA A 67 10.26 -0.52 -16.82
CA ALA A 67 9.43 -0.99 -15.72
C ALA A 67 7.92 -0.88 -16.04
N ILE A 68 7.49 0.25 -16.59
CA ILE A 68 6.09 0.47 -17.01
C ILE A 68 5.67 -0.53 -18.10
N LEU A 69 6.51 -0.74 -19.12
CA LEU A 69 6.23 -1.73 -20.17
C LEU A 69 6.13 -3.15 -19.61
N ALA A 70 6.99 -3.49 -18.66
CA ALA A 70 6.94 -4.78 -17.96
C ALA A 70 5.64 -4.94 -17.15
N PHE A 71 5.21 -3.89 -16.45
CA PHE A 71 3.91 -3.86 -15.77
C PHE A 71 2.75 -4.06 -16.75
N GLN A 72 2.70 -3.28 -17.83
CA GLN A 72 1.64 -3.34 -18.84
C GLN A 72 1.53 -4.72 -19.47
N ARG A 73 2.67 -5.35 -19.79
CA ARG A 73 2.73 -6.72 -20.31
C ARG A 73 2.11 -7.75 -19.34
N ASN A 74 2.21 -7.53 -18.03
CA ASN A 74 1.68 -8.41 -17.01
C ASN A 74 0.30 -7.99 -16.47
N HIS A 75 -0.27 -6.88 -16.96
CA HIS A 75 -1.47 -6.25 -16.41
C HIS A 75 -2.66 -7.20 -16.26
N ARG A 76 -2.88 -8.10 -17.24
CA ARG A 76 -3.98 -9.08 -17.17
C ARG A 76 -3.86 -10.04 -15.98
N LYS A 77 -2.65 -10.53 -15.69
CA LYS A 77 -2.41 -11.44 -14.55
C LYS A 77 -2.59 -10.70 -13.23
N ILE A 78 -2.12 -9.46 -13.15
CA ILE A 78 -2.25 -8.60 -11.97
C ILE A 78 -3.73 -8.34 -11.67
N GLN A 79 -4.53 -7.98 -12.68
CA GLN A 79 -5.98 -7.76 -12.51
C GLN A 79 -6.72 -9.01 -12.05
N GLN A 80 -6.32 -10.19 -12.54
CA GLN A 80 -6.90 -11.44 -12.08
C GLN A 80 -6.63 -11.69 -10.59
N ALA A 81 -5.40 -11.42 -10.13
CA ALA A 81 -5.06 -11.53 -8.72
C ALA A 81 -5.87 -10.56 -7.85
N LYS A 82 -5.96 -9.27 -8.22
CA LYS A 82 -6.70 -8.25 -7.45
C LYS A 82 -8.19 -8.57 -7.24
N ARG A 83 -8.84 -9.18 -8.25
CA ARG A 83 -10.28 -9.54 -8.18
C ARG A 83 -10.61 -10.56 -7.10
N ILE A 84 -9.66 -11.40 -6.70
CA ILE A 84 -9.88 -12.42 -5.66
C ILE A 84 -10.11 -11.78 -4.29
N PHE A 85 -9.56 -10.57 -4.06
CA PHE A 85 -9.49 -9.95 -2.74
C PHE A 85 -10.49 -8.80 -2.51
N THR A 86 -11.33 -8.47 -3.48
CA THR A 86 -12.25 -7.32 -3.35
C THR A 86 -13.61 -7.77 -2.80
N SER A 87 -13.77 -7.79 -1.47
CA SER A 87 -15.10 -7.84 -0.84
C SER A 87 -15.42 -6.51 -0.17
N GLU A 88 -16.38 -5.76 -0.71
CA GLU A 88 -16.90 -4.56 -0.05
C GLU A 88 -17.88 -4.97 1.05
N SER A 89 -17.42 -4.96 2.30
CA SER A 89 -18.28 -5.10 3.47
C SER A 89 -18.68 -3.72 4.01
N LYS A 90 -19.98 -3.56 4.30
CA LYS A 90 -20.52 -2.34 4.92
C LYS A 90 -19.90 -2.14 6.30
N MET A 91 -19.39 -0.95 6.59
CA MET A 91 -18.72 -0.66 7.86
C MET A 91 -19.71 -0.54 9.02
N SER A 92 -19.37 -1.11 10.17
CA SER A 92 -20.15 -0.94 11.40
C SER A 92 -19.94 0.47 11.98
N GLU A 93 -20.94 0.97 12.71
CA GLU A 93 -20.85 2.27 13.40
C GLU A 93 -19.66 2.31 14.37
N ARG A 94 -19.36 1.18 15.04
CA ARG A 94 -18.22 1.08 15.97
C ARG A 94 -16.90 1.33 15.27
N VAL A 95 -16.72 0.78 14.07
CA VAL A 95 -15.50 0.97 13.27
C VAL A 95 -15.39 2.41 12.80
N PHE A 96 -16.50 3.03 12.37
CA PHE A 96 -16.50 4.43 11.97
C PHE A 96 -16.05 5.35 13.11
N GLN A 97 -16.66 5.24 14.28
CA GLN A 97 -16.30 6.03 15.46
C GLN A 97 -14.84 5.84 15.88
N PHE A 98 -14.34 4.60 15.83
CA PHE A 98 -12.94 4.30 16.12
C PHE A 98 -11.99 5.00 15.13
N LEU A 99 -12.25 4.92 13.82
CA LEU A 99 -11.39 5.56 12.83
C LEU A 99 -11.41 7.09 12.96
N SER A 100 -12.56 7.69 13.24
CA SER A 100 -12.65 9.12 13.51
C SER A 100 -11.79 9.53 14.72
N TRP A 101 -11.79 8.73 15.78
CA TRP A 101 -10.92 8.95 16.93
C TRP A 101 -9.43 8.81 16.57
N VAL A 102 -9.03 7.75 15.85
CA VAL A 102 -7.63 7.56 15.41
C VAL A 102 -7.12 8.76 14.61
N GLU A 103 -7.93 9.31 13.72
CA GLU A 103 -7.55 10.51 12.95
C GLU A 103 -7.39 11.74 13.84
N SER A 104 -8.27 11.93 14.82
CA SER A 104 -8.14 13.01 15.80
C SER A 104 -6.83 12.91 16.58
N GLU A 105 -6.48 11.72 17.08
CA GLU A 105 -5.24 11.51 17.84
C GLU A 105 -4.00 11.78 16.99
N ARG A 106 -3.98 11.31 15.74
CA ARG A 106 -2.89 11.58 14.80
C ARG A 106 -2.71 13.07 14.57
N GLN A 107 -3.80 13.79 14.37
CA GLN A 107 -3.78 15.23 14.17
C GLN A 107 -3.22 15.95 15.40
N SER A 108 -3.71 15.61 16.59
CA SER A 108 -3.21 16.19 17.84
C SER A 108 -1.71 15.90 18.06
N ALA A 109 -1.25 14.69 17.75
CA ALA A 109 0.16 14.33 17.85
C ALA A 109 1.04 15.17 16.90
N LEU A 110 0.58 15.41 15.67
CA LEU A 110 1.29 16.28 14.72
C LEU A 110 1.36 17.73 15.22
N GLU A 111 0.28 18.25 15.78
CA GLU A 111 0.24 19.61 16.32
C GLU A 111 1.21 19.80 17.49
N LEU A 112 1.36 18.80 18.35
CA LEU A 112 2.32 18.80 19.46
C LEU A 112 3.78 18.79 18.98
N MET A 113 4.08 18.19 17.83
CA MET A 113 5.46 18.14 17.30
C MET A 113 5.91 19.47 16.67
N VAL A 114 4.98 20.37 16.37
CA VAL A 114 5.26 21.66 15.70
C VAL A 114 5.38 22.81 16.72
N GLN A 115 5.04 22.56 18.00
CA GLN A 115 5.19 23.50 19.11
C GLN A 115 6.55 23.36 19.79
#